data_AF-A0A4S8SG47-F1
#
_entry.id   AF-A0A4S8SG47-F1
#
_cell.length_a   1.000
_cell.length_b   1.000
_cell.length_c   1.000
_cell.angle_alpha   90.00
_cell.angle_beta   90.00
_cell.angle_gamma   90.00
#
_symmetry.space_group_name_H-M   'P 1'
#
loop_
_entity.id
_entity.type
_entity.pdbx_description
1 polymer ?
#
loop_
_entity_poly.entity_id
_entity_poly.type
_entity_poly.pdbx_seq_one_letter_code
_entity_poly.pdbx_strand_id
1 'polypeptide(L)'
;MPSWLNTHRKADLEDLAGQAGIDDVSDLRKVEIVALLEERLTNHASEYSQLPVFEGYYARKGSPTKREMGSTPAAELDVTKSVTRRRATQIKGESDAEPVSSPTAATGRRAARAAVVRTPARVEAPRIEAAIFDAPRIEEPIFDAPTVGGAMIEDTSLLSPPRMPLPPSPAVVTDAIEEQTARISEGVNKLWNASHIMDMLYDARVGLSSVTGVHTTIFLLEFAALHYATVPRNFAFDVPSLFGFPGFAVFLPDLFVLLTHHYWAPSLLWATMNFWAPLAMGWLFNLSLKLKKKDGYEDYRPKYRIDPLMFSIAKALMSWMVYSQGNRLYGTFADETVKTVETAMPYGYSGSMVAAYIGIATSIWDGIQNKK
;
A
#
# COMPACT_ATOMS: atom_id res chain seq x y z
N MET A 1 -20.05 20.85 6.73
CA MET A 1 -21.47 20.80 7.14
C MET A 1 -22.22 20.12 6.00
N PRO A 2 -23.04 19.07 6.25
CA PRO A 2 -23.89 18.53 5.19
C PRO A 2 -24.83 19.63 4.70
N SER A 3 -24.86 19.88 3.39
CA SER A 3 -25.76 20.86 2.80
C SER A 3 -27.21 20.44 3.03
N TRP A 4 -28.12 21.41 3.22
CA TRP A 4 -29.54 21.15 3.48
C TRP A 4 -30.15 20.18 2.46
N LEU A 5 -29.75 20.32 1.20
CA LEU A 5 -30.14 19.48 0.06
C LEU A 5 -29.78 17.99 0.25
N ASN A 6 -28.69 17.67 0.96
CA ASN A 6 -28.32 16.28 1.22
C ASN A 6 -29.32 15.54 2.14
N THR A 7 -30.12 16.29 2.90
CA THR A 7 -31.13 15.75 3.83
C THR A 7 -32.38 15.24 3.09
N HIS A 8 -32.66 15.76 1.90
CA HIS A 8 -33.84 15.42 1.12
C HIS A 8 -33.72 14.07 0.39
N ARG A 9 -34.85 13.40 0.15
CA ARG A 9 -34.90 12.17 -0.67
C ARG A 9 -34.78 12.52 -2.16
N LYS A 10 -34.48 11.53 -3.01
CA LYS A 10 -34.31 11.76 -4.46
C LYS A 10 -35.58 12.35 -5.10
N ALA A 11 -36.76 11.84 -4.73
CA ALA A 11 -38.05 12.35 -5.19
C ALA A 11 -38.24 13.84 -4.82
N ASP A 12 -38.02 14.20 -3.56
CA ASP A 12 -38.12 15.61 -3.12
C ASP A 12 -37.13 16.52 -3.88
N LEU A 13 -35.94 16.01 -4.24
CA LEU A 13 -34.94 16.76 -5.00
C LEU A 13 -35.36 16.94 -6.47
N GLU A 14 -36.07 15.98 -7.06
CA GLU A 14 -36.64 16.08 -8.41
C GLU A 14 -37.76 17.14 -8.43
N ASP A 15 -38.63 17.16 -7.41
CA ASP A 15 -39.67 18.20 -7.26
C ASP A 15 -39.05 19.61 -7.09
N LEU A 16 -38.02 19.73 -6.25
CA LEU A 16 -37.28 20.98 -6.06
C LEU A 16 -36.57 21.43 -7.34
N ALA A 17 -36.05 20.48 -8.14
CA ALA A 17 -35.38 20.80 -9.39
C ALA A 17 -36.38 21.28 -10.45
N GLY A 18 -37.56 20.66 -10.53
CA GLY A 18 -38.66 21.15 -11.37
C GLY A 18 -39.11 22.56 -10.98
N GLN A 19 -39.15 22.86 -9.68
CA GLN A 19 -39.48 24.21 -9.21
C GLN A 19 -38.36 25.24 -9.44
N ALA A 20 -37.11 24.79 -9.55
CA ALA A 20 -35.97 25.61 -9.95
C ALA A 20 -35.87 25.79 -11.49
N GLY A 21 -36.73 25.14 -12.27
CA GLY A 21 -36.71 25.20 -13.74
C GLY A 21 -35.59 24.39 -14.38
N ILE A 22 -35.18 23.29 -13.75
CA ILE A 22 -34.23 22.31 -14.30
C ILE A 22 -35.04 21.12 -14.80
N ASP A 23 -35.27 21.07 -16.11
CA ASP A 23 -35.88 19.93 -16.79
C ASP A 23 -34.79 18.84 -17.06
N ASP A 24 -35.16 17.56 -17.15
CA ASP A 24 -34.28 16.37 -17.31
C ASP A 24 -33.52 15.84 -16.07
N VAL A 25 -34.14 15.89 -14.89
CA VAL A 25 -33.50 15.48 -13.62
C VAL A 25 -33.79 14.01 -13.22
N SER A 26 -34.75 13.34 -13.86
CA SER A 26 -35.21 11.99 -13.50
C SER A 26 -34.11 10.92 -13.60
N ASP A 27 -33.24 11.03 -14.61
CA ASP A 27 -32.21 10.03 -14.92
C ASP A 27 -30.91 10.25 -14.14
N LEU A 28 -30.76 11.40 -13.48
CA LEU A 28 -29.55 11.78 -12.76
C LEU A 28 -29.45 11.12 -11.40
N ARG A 29 -28.21 10.89 -10.95
CA ARG A 29 -27.93 10.35 -9.61
C ARG A 29 -28.20 11.43 -8.56
N LYS A 30 -28.64 11.05 -7.35
CA LYS A 30 -28.90 11.99 -6.24
C LYS A 30 -27.78 13.03 -6.03
N VAL A 31 -26.52 12.61 -6.15
CA VAL A 31 -25.36 13.49 -5.97
C VAL A 31 -25.25 14.55 -7.07
N GLU A 32 -25.53 14.17 -8.31
CA GLU A 32 -25.53 15.08 -9.47
C GLU A 32 -26.67 16.10 -9.37
N ILE A 33 -27.86 15.64 -8.95
CA ILE A 33 -29.01 16.53 -8.70
C ILE A 33 -28.66 17.57 -7.63
N VAL A 34 -28.06 17.15 -6.52
CA VAL A 34 -27.64 18.08 -5.45
C VAL A 34 -26.62 19.09 -5.94
N ALA A 35 -25.63 18.68 -6.74
CA ALA A 35 -24.62 19.58 -7.27
C ALA A 35 -25.21 20.63 -8.22
N LEU A 36 -26.07 20.22 -9.16
CA LEU A 36 -26.74 21.14 -10.08
C LEU A 36 -27.64 22.14 -9.35
N LEU A 37 -28.36 21.67 -8.33
CA LEU A 37 -29.26 22.50 -7.54
C LEU A 37 -28.47 23.49 -6.66
N GLU A 38 -27.31 23.08 -6.12
CA GLU A 38 -26.40 23.99 -5.42
C GLU A 38 -25.84 25.08 -6.34
N GLU A 39 -25.42 24.73 -7.55
CA GLU A 39 -24.94 25.67 -8.55
C GLU A 39 -26.04 26.66 -8.96
N ARG A 40 -27.25 26.18 -9.23
CA ARG A 40 -28.38 27.05 -9.62
C ARG A 40 -28.79 28.01 -8.50
N LEU A 41 -28.94 27.51 -7.26
CA LEU A 41 -29.30 28.34 -6.10
C LEU A 41 -28.20 29.35 -5.73
N THR A 42 -26.93 29.07 -6.03
CA THR A 42 -25.85 30.03 -5.79
C THR A 42 -25.77 31.10 -6.88
N ASN A 43 -25.95 30.73 -8.15
CA ASN A 43 -25.91 31.67 -9.29
C ASN A 43 -27.10 32.64 -9.31
N HIS A 44 -28.27 32.21 -8.85
CA HIS A 44 -29.52 32.98 -8.86
C HIS A 44 -30.06 33.27 -7.44
N ALA A 45 -29.16 33.54 -6.50
CA ALA A 45 -29.52 33.65 -5.09
C ALA A 45 -30.57 34.73 -4.78
N SER A 46 -30.56 35.86 -5.50
CA SER A 46 -31.51 36.97 -5.30
C SER A 46 -32.96 36.63 -5.67
N GLU A 47 -33.14 35.69 -6.59
CA GLU A 47 -34.44 35.24 -7.08
C GLU A 47 -34.98 34.10 -6.23
N TYR A 48 -34.15 33.07 -6.00
CA TYR A 48 -34.58 31.88 -5.25
C TYR A 48 -34.64 32.10 -3.73
N SER A 49 -33.99 33.13 -3.18
CA SER A 49 -34.14 33.48 -1.74
C SER A 49 -35.51 34.05 -1.37
N GLN A 50 -36.28 34.55 -2.35
CA GLN A 50 -37.64 35.06 -2.12
C GLN A 50 -38.68 33.95 -2.13
N LEU A 51 -38.34 32.77 -2.64
CA LEU A 51 -39.25 31.63 -2.71
C LEU A 51 -39.28 30.88 -1.37
N PRO A 52 -40.47 30.63 -0.80
CA PRO A 52 -40.60 29.98 0.51
C PRO A 52 -40.06 28.54 0.52
N VAL A 53 -39.97 27.92 -0.65
CA VAL A 53 -39.49 26.55 -0.83
C VAL A 53 -37.99 26.40 -0.53
N PHE A 54 -37.19 27.44 -0.77
CA PHE A 54 -35.73 27.41 -0.57
C PHE A 54 -35.28 28.11 0.72
N GLU A 55 -36.20 28.53 1.59
CA GLU A 55 -35.89 29.20 2.86
C GLU A 55 -34.94 28.36 3.72
N GLY A 56 -35.19 27.05 3.80
CA GLY A 56 -34.35 26.12 4.58
C GLY A 56 -32.90 26.02 4.10
N TYR A 57 -32.64 26.28 2.81
CA TYR A 57 -31.31 26.31 2.23
C TYR A 57 -30.55 27.59 2.63
N TYR A 58 -31.20 28.75 2.52
CA TYR A 58 -30.58 30.04 2.83
C TYR A 58 -30.51 30.33 4.34
N ALA A 59 -31.47 29.85 5.13
CA ALA A 59 -31.46 29.96 6.59
C ALA A 59 -30.22 29.31 7.22
N ARG A 60 -29.71 28.23 6.62
CA ARG A 60 -28.50 27.53 7.12
C ARG A 60 -27.19 28.08 6.57
N LYS A 61 -27.22 28.84 5.45
CA LYS A 61 -26.05 29.50 4.86
C LYS A 61 -25.82 30.93 5.39
N GLY A 62 -26.67 31.42 6.31
CA GLY A 62 -26.54 32.74 6.90
C GLY A 62 -25.24 32.95 7.69
N SER A 63 -24.27 33.62 7.05
CA SER A 63 -23.20 34.40 7.68
C SER A 63 -23.39 35.87 7.26
N PRO A 64 -23.23 36.84 8.17
CA PRO A 64 -24.05 38.04 8.22
C PRO A 64 -23.58 39.12 7.25
N THR A 65 -24.43 39.47 6.28
CA THR A 65 -24.28 40.72 5.53
C THR A 65 -25.33 41.72 5.99
N LYS A 66 -24.83 42.67 6.78
CA LYS A 66 -25.42 43.95 7.17
C LYS A 66 -26.19 44.60 6.01
N ARG A 67 -27.50 44.84 6.22
CA ARG A 67 -28.28 45.92 5.58
C ARG A 67 -29.48 46.22 6.49
N GLU A 68 -29.35 47.23 7.35
CA GLU A 68 -29.80 48.64 7.18
C GLU A 68 -31.22 48.83 7.70
N MET A 69 -31.32 49.77 8.64
CA MET A 69 -32.49 50.14 9.46
C MET A 69 -33.60 50.78 8.60
N GLY A 70 -34.86 50.43 8.85
CA GLY A 70 -36.00 51.14 8.26
C GLY A 70 -37.38 50.66 8.73
N SER A 71 -37.88 51.29 9.80
CA SER A 71 -39.29 51.47 10.21
C SER A 71 -40.17 50.26 10.63
N THR A 72 -40.44 50.23 11.94
CA THR A 72 -41.58 49.64 12.70
C THR A 72 -42.94 50.33 12.35
N PRO A 73 -44.14 49.91 12.86
CA PRO A 73 -44.41 49.20 14.13
C PRO A 73 -45.53 48.12 14.21
N ALA A 74 -45.54 47.47 15.38
CA ALA A 74 -46.68 46.93 16.14
C ALA A 74 -47.26 45.54 15.79
N ALA A 75 -46.97 44.54 16.62
CA ALA A 75 -47.96 43.72 17.34
C ALA A 75 -47.27 42.70 18.28
N GLU A 76 -47.35 43.02 19.57
CA GLU A 76 -47.59 42.17 20.76
C GLU A 76 -47.68 40.62 20.69
N LEU A 77 -47.15 40.00 21.77
CA LEU A 77 -47.40 38.63 22.32
C LEU A 77 -46.68 37.46 21.60
N ASP A 78 -46.14 36.42 22.23
CA ASP A 78 -46.28 35.88 23.58
C ASP A 78 -45.05 35.02 23.94
N VAL A 79 -44.80 34.92 25.25
CA VAL A 79 -43.74 34.13 25.88
C VAL A 79 -44.22 32.69 26.05
N THR A 80 -43.51 31.68 25.55
CA THR A 80 -43.51 30.36 26.20
C THR A 80 -42.14 29.69 26.15
N LYS A 81 -41.58 29.51 27.37
CA LYS A 81 -40.51 28.57 27.70
C LYS A 81 -41.05 27.15 27.59
N SER A 82 -40.26 26.21 27.08
CA SER A 82 -40.44 24.78 27.40
C SER A 82 -39.13 24.13 27.80
N VAL A 83 -39.10 23.76 29.07
CA VAL A 83 -38.04 23.10 29.84
C VAL A 83 -38.22 21.58 29.75
N THR A 84 -37.09 20.83 29.82
CA THR A 84 -36.96 19.38 30.17
C THR A 84 -37.48 18.35 29.15
N ARG A 85 -36.79 17.21 28.91
CA ARG A 85 -36.33 16.23 29.91
C ARG A 85 -35.26 15.30 29.34
N ARG A 86 -34.15 15.13 30.08
CA ARG A 86 -33.23 13.98 30.00
C ARG A 86 -33.95 12.71 30.49
N ARG A 87 -33.65 11.55 29.89
CA ARG A 87 -33.82 10.23 30.53
C ARG A 87 -32.56 9.40 30.32
N ALA A 88 -31.90 9.10 31.44
CA ALA A 88 -30.99 7.97 31.62
C ALA A 88 -31.79 6.84 32.28
N THR A 89 -31.41 5.58 32.04
CA THR A 89 -31.93 4.42 32.79
C THR A 89 -30.79 3.60 33.37
N GLN A 90 -31.04 3.18 34.61
CA GLN A 90 -30.13 2.63 35.61
C GLN A 90 -30.17 1.09 35.61
N ILE A 91 -29.11 0.49 36.14
CA ILE A 91 -28.84 -0.94 36.35
C ILE A 91 -29.70 -1.51 37.51
N LYS A 92 -30.11 -2.78 37.43
CA LYS A 92 -30.60 -3.58 38.56
C LYS A 92 -30.08 -5.03 38.41
N GLY A 93 -29.43 -5.53 39.46
CA GLY A 93 -29.10 -6.95 39.64
C GLY A 93 -29.73 -7.53 40.91
N GLU A 94 -29.45 -8.82 41.09
CA GLU A 94 -29.52 -9.70 42.28
C GLU A 94 -30.74 -10.66 42.43
N SER A 95 -30.42 -11.96 42.23
CA SER A 95 -30.66 -13.21 43.02
C SER A 95 -32.03 -13.53 43.67
N ASP A 96 -32.49 -14.76 43.99
CA ASP A 96 -31.94 -16.12 44.15
C ASP A 96 -33.08 -17.19 44.22
N ALA A 97 -32.71 -18.49 44.10
CA ALA A 97 -33.31 -19.73 44.67
C ALA A 97 -34.34 -20.63 43.89
N GLU A 98 -33.82 -21.69 43.20
CA GLU A 98 -33.91 -23.18 43.42
C GLU A 98 -35.08 -23.83 44.22
N PRO A 99 -35.30 -25.20 44.27
CA PRO A 99 -34.72 -26.36 43.53
C PRO A 99 -35.73 -27.49 43.12
N VAL A 100 -35.36 -28.41 42.21
CA VAL A 100 -35.66 -29.87 42.37
C VAL A 100 -34.78 -30.83 41.53
N SER A 101 -34.12 -31.75 42.25
CA SER A 101 -33.78 -33.16 41.98
C SER A 101 -32.79 -33.63 40.88
N SER A 102 -31.63 -34.08 41.37
CA SER A 102 -30.65 -35.06 40.83
C SER A 102 -31.17 -36.53 40.92
N PRO A 103 -30.39 -37.64 40.68
CA PRO A 103 -29.01 -37.80 40.18
C PRO A 103 -28.80 -38.98 39.17
N THR A 104 -27.61 -39.09 38.56
CA THR A 104 -26.87 -40.38 38.41
C THR A 104 -25.39 -40.10 38.21
N ALA A 105 -24.58 -40.78 39.03
CA ALA A 105 -23.13 -40.69 39.08
C ALA A 105 -22.46 -41.68 38.12
N ALA A 106 -21.32 -41.31 37.54
CA ALA A 106 -20.26 -42.25 37.21
C ALA A 106 -18.90 -41.53 37.17
N THR A 107 -18.02 -42.06 38.01
CA THR A 107 -16.66 -41.63 38.37
C THR A 107 -15.65 -41.82 37.24
N GLY A 108 -14.69 -40.90 37.11
CA GLY A 108 -13.55 -41.07 36.20
C GLY A 108 -12.44 -40.04 36.42
N ARG A 109 -11.74 -40.12 37.55
CA ARG A 109 -10.49 -39.36 37.80
C ARG A 109 -9.39 -39.85 36.85
N ARG A 110 -8.74 -38.93 36.12
CA ARG A 110 -7.36 -39.10 35.63
C ARG A 110 -6.53 -37.84 35.87
N ALA A 111 -5.36 -38.09 36.43
CA ALA A 111 -4.40 -37.13 36.94
C ALA A 111 -3.71 -36.32 35.84
N ALA A 112 -3.51 -35.02 36.11
CA ALA A 112 -2.61 -34.17 35.36
C ALA A 112 -1.16 -34.56 35.69
N ARG A 113 -0.42 -35.05 34.71
CA ARG A 113 1.04 -35.18 34.78
C ARG A 113 1.66 -33.85 34.34
N ALA A 114 2.33 -33.20 35.28
CA ALA A 114 3.17 -32.03 35.03
C ALA A 114 4.35 -32.43 34.13
N ALA A 115 4.42 -31.82 32.94
CA ALA A 115 5.55 -31.95 32.05
C ALA A 115 6.65 -30.99 32.49
N VAL A 116 7.85 -31.56 32.66
CA VAL A 116 9.10 -30.92 33.04
C VAL A 116 9.47 -29.84 32.02
N VAL A 117 9.58 -28.59 32.48
CA VAL A 117 10.21 -27.48 31.75
C VAL A 117 11.70 -27.76 31.68
N ARG A 118 12.19 -28.19 30.51
CA ARG A 118 13.62 -28.20 30.16
C ARG A 118 13.91 -26.93 29.35
N THR A 119 14.68 -26.03 29.95
CA THR A 119 15.30 -24.89 29.28
C THR A 119 16.38 -25.39 28.32
N PRO A 120 16.36 -25.02 27.02
CA PRO A 120 17.53 -25.20 26.18
C PRO A 120 18.58 -24.16 26.52
N ALA A 121 19.82 -24.63 26.52
CA ALA A 121 21.04 -23.93 26.83
C ALA A 121 21.23 -22.64 26.02
N ARG A 122 21.83 -21.66 26.71
CA ARG A 122 22.42 -20.45 26.16
C ARG A 122 23.46 -20.82 25.10
N VAL A 123 23.12 -20.62 23.83
CA VAL A 123 24.09 -20.64 22.73
C VAL A 123 24.75 -19.26 22.70
N GLU A 124 26.07 -19.25 22.88
CA GLU A 124 26.92 -18.07 22.73
C GLU A 124 26.78 -17.49 21.32
N ALA A 125 26.58 -16.17 21.27
CA ALA A 125 26.60 -15.42 20.02
C ALA A 125 28.00 -15.51 19.40
N PRO A 126 28.13 -15.71 18.07
CA PRO A 126 29.42 -15.59 17.43
C PRO A 126 29.90 -14.13 17.55
N ARG A 127 31.06 -13.97 18.18
CA ARG A 127 31.83 -12.74 18.26
C ARG A 127 32.17 -12.31 16.84
N ILE A 128 31.54 -11.24 16.37
CA ILE A 128 31.93 -10.56 15.13
C ILE A 128 33.30 -9.93 15.42
N GLU A 129 34.35 -10.52 14.86
CA GLU A 129 35.66 -9.87 14.76
C GLU A 129 35.48 -8.66 13.85
N ALA A 130 35.72 -7.47 14.40
CA ALA A 130 35.80 -6.26 13.62
C ALA A 130 36.95 -6.41 12.62
N ALA A 131 36.61 -6.48 11.34
CA ALA A 131 37.59 -6.36 10.27
C ALA A 131 38.29 -5.00 10.44
N ILE A 132 39.57 -5.05 10.79
CA ILE A 132 40.49 -3.92 10.71
C ILE A 132 40.57 -3.58 9.22
N PHE A 133 39.92 -2.49 8.82
CA PHE A 133 40.18 -1.87 7.52
C PHE A 133 41.57 -1.25 7.59
N ASP A 134 42.54 -1.95 7.03
CA ASP A 134 43.85 -1.39 6.74
C ASP A 134 43.68 -0.40 5.58
N ALA A 135 44.00 0.87 5.84
CA ALA A 135 43.88 1.93 4.84
C ALA A 135 44.92 1.70 3.72
N PRO A 136 44.57 1.84 2.43
CA PRO A 136 45.56 1.67 1.38
C PRO A 136 46.58 2.82 1.44
N ARG A 137 47.84 2.45 1.66
CA ARG A 137 49.00 3.31 1.59
C ARG A 137 49.17 3.78 0.14
N ILE A 138 49.16 5.10 -0.06
CA ILE A 138 49.43 5.72 -1.35
C ILE A 138 50.92 5.50 -1.67
N GLU A 139 51.21 4.67 -2.66
CA GLU A 139 52.53 4.59 -3.29
C GLU A 139 52.62 5.68 -4.36
N GLU A 140 53.64 6.52 -4.28
CA GLU A 140 53.92 7.59 -5.24
C GLU A 140 54.36 6.99 -6.59
N PRO A 141 53.86 7.46 -7.75
CA PRO A 141 54.32 6.99 -9.04
C PRO A 141 55.70 7.56 -9.37
N ILE A 142 56.66 6.65 -9.54
CA ILE A 142 57.98 6.90 -10.13
C ILE A 142 57.78 7.30 -11.60
N PHE A 143 58.22 8.50 -11.97
CA PHE A 143 58.27 8.96 -13.36
C PHE A 143 59.54 8.44 -14.04
N ASP A 144 59.40 7.52 -14.98
CA ASP A 144 60.46 7.18 -15.95
C ASP A 144 60.41 8.13 -17.15
N ALA A 145 61.56 8.75 -17.44
CA ALA A 145 61.74 9.67 -18.56
C ALA A 145 61.92 8.90 -19.89
N PRO A 146 61.30 9.35 -21.01
CA PRO A 146 61.59 8.77 -22.31
C PRO A 146 62.89 9.35 -22.88
N THR A 147 63.86 8.47 -23.15
CA THR A 147 65.01 8.75 -24.00
C THR A 147 64.57 8.63 -25.46
N VAL A 148 64.57 9.74 -26.21
CA VAL A 148 64.41 9.71 -27.67
C VAL A 148 65.63 10.36 -28.31
N GLY A 149 66.28 9.54 -29.17
CA GLY A 149 67.50 9.84 -29.89
C GLY A 149 67.39 11.03 -30.85
N GLY A 150 68.55 11.62 -31.10
CA GLY A 150 68.70 12.79 -31.94
C GLY A 150 68.46 12.55 -33.42
N ALA A 151 68.00 13.61 -34.08
CA ALA A 151 68.37 13.94 -35.44
C ALA A 151 68.28 15.48 -35.58
N MET A 152 69.42 16.11 -35.87
CA MET A 152 69.51 17.50 -36.28
C MET A 152 68.89 17.66 -37.67
N ILE A 153 68.03 18.67 -37.83
CA ILE A 153 67.89 19.40 -39.10
C ILE A 153 67.80 20.89 -38.73
N GLU A 154 68.82 21.63 -39.15
CA GLU A 154 68.86 23.08 -39.13
C GLU A 154 67.83 23.63 -40.12
N ASP A 155 66.98 24.56 -39.67
CA ASP A 155 66.66 25.70 -40.53
C ASP A 155 66.41 26.93 -39.66
N THR A 156 67.12 28.00 -39.98
CA THR A 156 67.05 29.29 -39.30
C THR A 156 66.37 30.28 -40.23
N SER A 157 65.51 31.11 -39.64
CA SER A 157 64.76 32.23 -40.24
C SER A 157 63.45 31.87 -40.96
N LEU A 158 62.31 32.27 -40.36
CA LEU A 158 61.39 33.29 -40.87
C LEU A 158 60.14 33.39 -39.94
N LEU A 159 60.10 34.46 -39.13
CA LEU A 159 58.93 35.28 -38.73
C LEU A 159 57.62 34.59 -38.21
N SER A 160 57.23 35.02 -37.00
CA SER A 160 55.95 34.82 -36.27
C SER A 160 55.83 33.60 -35.34
N PRO A 161 55.65 33.79 -34.01
CA PRO A 161 55.23 32.70 -33.14
C PRO A 161 53.75 32.36 -33.42
N PRO A 162 53.38 31.09 -33.68
CA PRO A 162 52.00 30.69 -33.52
C PRO A 162 51.67 30.83 -32.04
N ARG A 163 50.62 31.58 -31.71
CA ARG A 163 50.09 31.73 -30.36
C ARG A 163 49.73 30.34 -29.83
N MET A 164 50.66 29.74 -29.08
CA MET A 164 50.41 28.53 -28.32
C MET A 164 49.40 28.93 -27.23
N PRO A 165 48.16 28.37 -27.22
CA PRO A 165 47.23 28.66 -26.15
C PRO A 165 47.85 28.13 -24.86
N LEU A 166 48.08 29.02 -23.91
CA LEU A 166 48.42 28.66 -22.55
C LEU A 166 47.41 27.59 -22.07
N PRO A 167 47.84 26.54 -21.34
CA PRO A 167 46.89 25.66 -20.71
C PRO A 167 45.98 26.53 -19.82
N PRO A 168 44.65 26.31 -19.86
CA PRO A 168 43.72 27.12 -19.08
C PRO A 168 44.17 27.10 -17.62
N SER A 169 44.34 28.28 -17.04
CA SER A 169 44.76 28.42 -15.64
C SER A 169 43.82 27.59 -14.75
N PRO A 170 44.32 26.92 -13.68
CA PRO A 170 43.52 26.03 -12.83
C PRO A 170 42.18 26.62 -12.36
N ALA A 171 42.12 27.94 -12.17
CA ALA A 171 40.89 28.68 -11.84
C ALA A 171 39.77 28.53 -12.89
N VAL A 172 40.09 28.46 -14.17
CA VAL A 172 39.09 28.34 -15.25
C VAL A 172 38.47 26.93 -15.27
N VAL A 173 39.24 25.92 -14.88
CA VAL A 173 38.73 24.54 -14.76
C VAL A 173 37.87 24.39 -13.51
N THR A 174 38.23 25.04 -12.40
CA THR A 174 37.39 25.03 -11.19
C THR A 174 36.08 25.76 -11.42
N ASP A 175 36.09 26.91 -12.10
CA ASP A 175 34.87 27.67 -12.41
C ASP A 175 33.94 26.85 -13.34
N ALA A 176 34.51 26.15 -14.33
CA ALA A 176 33.73 25.29 -15.23
C ALA A 176 33.13 24.07 -14.51
N ILE A 177 33.87 23.46 -13.57
CA ILE A 177 33.36 22.35 -12.75
C ILE A 177 32.29 22.84 -11.78
N GLU A 178 32.47 24.01 -11.19
CA GLU A 178 31.51 24.61 -10.25
C GLU A 178 30.22 25.00 -10.98
N GLU A 179 30.31 25.52 -12.20
CA GLU A 179 29.13 25.80 -13.04
C GLU A 179 28.41 24.51 -13.46
N GLN A 180 29.14 23.45 -13.82
CA GLN A 180 28.55 22.14 -14.11
C GLN A 180 27.90 21.52 -12.87
N THR A 181 28.54 21.63 -11.71
CA THR A 181 28.04 21.13 -10.43
C THR A 181 26.78 21.89 -10.01
N ALA A 182 26.75 23.21 -10.19
CA ALA A 182 25.59 24.05 -9.93
C ALA A 182 24.41 23.62 -10.82
N ARG A 183 24.61 23.49 -12.14
CA ARG A 183 23.55 23.08 -13.08
C ARG A 183 23.04 21.66 -12.80
N ILE A 184 23.91 20.72 -12.44
CA ILE A 184 23.51 19.36 -12.05
C ILE A 184 22.72 19.40 -10.74
N SER A 185 23.17 20.17 -9.74
CA SER A 185 22.50 20.29 -8.45
C SER A 185 21.11 20.94 -8.58
N GLU A 186 20.96 21.95 -9.45
CA GLU A 186 19.68 22.56 -9.78
C GLU A 186 18.75 21.57 -10.50
N GLY A 187 19.29 20.78 -11.43
CA GLY A 187 18.57 19.71 -12.11
C GLY A 187 18.07 18.64 -11.14
N VAL A 188 18.93 18.19 -10.22
CA VAL A 188 18.59 17.21 -9.18
C VAL A 188 17.57 17.79 -8.21
N ASN A 189 17.73 19.04 -7.75
CA ASN A 189 16.75 19.67 -6.85
C ASN A 189 15.40 19.91 -7.54
N LYS A 190 15.40 20.27 -8.82
CA LYS A 190 14.18 20.42 -9.61
C LYS A 190 13.49 19.08 -9.85
N LEU A 191 14.25 18.03 -10.17
CA LEU A 191 13.74 16.66 -10.25
C LEU A 191 13.22 16.20 -8.90
N TRP A 192 13.96 16.42 -7.80
CA TRP A 192 13.59 16.04 -6.45
C TRP A 192 12.31 16.75 -5.96
N ASN A 193 12.14 18.04 -6.27
CA ASN A 193 10.93 18.79 -5.91
C ASN A 193 9.75 18.49 -6.86
N ALA A 194 10.02 18.17 -8.13
CA ALA A 194 8.98 17.80 -9.10
C ALA A 194 8.50 16.36 -8.91
N SER A 195 9.43 15.45 -8.65
CA SER A 195 9.17 14.07 -8.28
C SER A 195 8.68 14.10 -6.84
N HIS A 196 7.38 13.93 -6.62
CA HIS A 196 6.82 13.82 -5.27
C HIS A 196 7.24 12.49 -4.61
N ILE A 197 8.54 12.15 -4.65
CA ILE A 197 9.11 10.87 -4.21
C ILE A 197 8.80 10.66 -2.73
N MET A 198 8.90 11.72 -1.92
CA MET A 198 8.61 11.61 -0.49
C MET A 198 7.13 11.33 -0.23
N ASP A 199 6.22 11.95 -1.00
CA ASP A 199 4.78 11.67 -0.90
C ASP A 199 4.47 10.26 -1.40
N MET A 200 5.09 9.82 -2.50
CA MET A 200 4.98 8.45 -2.99
C MET A 200 5.51 7.44 -1.98
N LEU A 201 6.61 7.74 -1.29
CA LEU A 201 7.19 6.87 -0.27
C LEU A 201 6.29 6.80 0.97
N TYR A 202 5.67 7.93 1.34
CA TYR A 202 4.68 7.99 2.42
C TYR A 202 3.43 7.18 2.06
N ASP A 203 2.88 7.38 0.87
CA ASP A 203 1.71 6.65 0.37
C ASP A 203 1.99 5.16 0.23
N ALA A 204 3.17 4.80 -0.28
CA ALA A 204 3.63 3.42 -0.35
C ALA A 204 3.74 2.83 1.06
N ARG A 205 4.32 3.54 2.03
CA ARG A 205 4.39 3.09 3.42
C ARG A 205 3.00 2.85 4.00
N VAL A 206 2.05 3.77 3.79
CA VAL A 206 0.67 3.62 4.26
C VAL A 206 0.00 2.42 3.58
N GLY A 207 0.19 2.24 2.28
CA GLY A 207 -0.30 1.09 1.52
C GLY A 207 0.30 -0.24 1.97
N LEU A 208 1.62 -0.30 2.16
CA LEU A 208 2.37 -1.46 2.65
C LEU A 208 2.01 -1.82 4.09
N SER A 209 1.64 -0.83 4.90
CA SER A 209 1.20 -1.03 6.29
C SER A 209 -0.25 -1.53 6.39
N SER A 210 -0.98 -1.60 5.28
CA SER A 210 -2.31 -2.23 5.25
C SER A 210 -2.21 -3.75 5.22
N VAL A 211 -3.26 -4.44 5.64
CA VAL A 211 -3.33 -5.92 5.57
C VAL A 211 -3.11 -6.40 4.14
N THR A 212 -3.76 -5.76 3.17
CA THR A 212 -3.57 -6.06 1.75
C THR A 212 -2.12 -5.82 1.33
N GLY A 213 -1.49 -4.74 1.81
CA GLY A 213 -0.08 -4.45 1.61
C GLY A 213 0.82 -5.60 2.05
N VAL A 214 0.67 -6.07 3.28
CA VAL A 214 1.46 -7.19 3.82
C VAL A 214 1.26 -8.48 3.02
N HIS A 215 0.03 -8.81 2.60
CA HIS A 215 -0.19 -9.96 1.74
C HIS A 215 0.48 -9.80 0.37
N THR A 216 0.38 -8.62 -0.24
CA THR A 216 0.98 -8.35 -1.55
C THR A 216 2.50 -8.38 -1.53
N THR A 217 3.15 -7.92 -0.46
CA THR A 217 4.62 -7.97 -0.35
C THR A 217 5.14 -9.39 -0.23
N ILE A 218 4.50 -10.20 0.62
CA ILE A 218 4.84 -11.63 0.78
C ILE A 218 4.61 -12.36 -0.55
N PHE A 219 3.49 -12.11 -1.21
CA PHE A 219 3.17 -12.68 -2.51
C PHE A 219 4.18 -12.27 -3.60
N LEU A 220 4.56 -10.99 -3.66
CA LEU A 220 5.56 -10.49 -4.60
C LEU A 220 6.95 -11.08 -4.34
N LEU A 221 7.31 -11.30 -3.07
CA LEU A 221 8.57 -11.95 -2.71
C LEU A 221 8.59 -13.41 -3.17
N GLU A 222 7.53 -14.16 -2.89
CA GLU A 222 7.37 -15.54 -3.37
C GLU A 222 7.37 -15.62 -4.90
N PHE A 223 6.68 -14.69 -5.57
CA PHE A 223 6.68 -14.58 -7.03
C PHE A 223 8.06 -14.29 -7.58
N ALA A 224 8.77 -13.31 -6.99
CA ALA A 224 10.10 -12.92 -7.42
C ALA A 224 11.10 -14.07 -7.23
N ALA A 225 11.00 -14.81 -6.12
CA ALA A 225 11.81 -15.98 -5.87
C ALA A 225 11.55 -17.08 -6.92
N LEU A 226 10.28 -17.35 -7.24
CA LEU A 226 9.91 -18.30 -8.29
C LEU A 226 10.37 -17.86 -9.69
N HIS A 227 10.17 -16.58 -10.02
CA HIS A 227 10.59 -16.02 -11.29
C HIS A 227 12.11 -16.12 -11.45
N TYR A 228 12.85 -15.79 -10.40
CA TYR A 228 14.30 -15.89 -10.40
C TYR A 228 14.79 -17.35 -10.52
N ALA A 229 14.08 -18.31 -9.93
CA ALA A 229 14.45 -19.72 -10.03
C ALA A 229 14.12 -20.35 -11.40
N THR A 230 13.08 -19.84 -12.08
CA THR A 230 12.60 -20.38 -13.36
C THR A 230 13.23 -19.72 -14.59
N VAL A 231 13.70 -18.47 -14.46
CA VAL A 231 14.36 -17.73 -15.54
C VAL A 231 15.87 -17.82 -15.36
N PRO A 232 16.57 -18.64 -16.17
CA PRO A 232 18.03 -18.73 -16.09
C PRO A 232 18.66 -17.40 -16.53
N ARG A 233 19.71 -16.99 -15.81
CA ARG A 233 20.55 -15.84 -16.18
C ARG A 233 21.79 -16.35 -16.89
N ASN A 234 21.78 -16.26 -18.20
CA ASN A 234 22.88 -16.72 -19.05
C ASN A 234 23.92 -15.61 -19.22
N PHE A 235 25.18 -16.00 -19.38
CA PHE A 235 26.26 -15.06 -19.69
C PHE A 235 25.99 -14.40 -21.04
N ALA A 236 26.02 -13.07 -21.08
CA ALA A 236 25.80 -12.32 -22.31
C ALA A 236 27.12 -11.79 -22.89
N PHE A 237 27.81 -10.92 -22.15
CA PHE A 237 29.09 -10.35 -22.55
C PHE A 237 29.83 -9.80 -21.34
N ASP A 238 31.15 -9.68 -21.47
CA ASP A 238 31.99 -9.00 -20.48
C ASP A 238 32.11 -7.52 -20.83
N VAL A 239 31.89 -6.66 -19.84
CA VAL A 239 32.23 -5.24 -19.97
C VAL A 239 33.72 -5.09 -19.65
N PRO A 240 34.54 -4.62 -20.60
CA PRO A 240 35.96 -4.41 -20.34
C PRO A 240 36.15 -3.33 -19.27
N SER A 241 37.22 -3.44 -18.49
CA SER A 241 37.59 -2.41 -17.51
C SER A 241 37.76 -1.06 -18.22
N LEU A 242 36.95 -0.08 -17.84
CA LEU A 242 36.95 1.27 -18.39
C LEU A 242 37.12 2.26 -17.23
N PHE A 243 37.99 3.27 -17.41
CA PHE A 243 38.18 4.38 -16.47
C PHE A 243 38.39 3.96 -15.00
N GLY A 244 39.25 2.97 -14.75
CA GLY A 244 39.58 2.53 -13.39
C GLY A 244 38.53 1.65 -12.71
N PHE A 245 37.41 1.32 -13.38
CA PHE A 245 36.45 0.34 -12.90
C PHE A 245 36.88 -1.09 -13.32
N PRO A 246 36.83 -2.08 -12.41
CA PRO A 246 37.11 -3.47 -12.76
C PRO A 246 36.06 -3.97 -13.77
N GLY A 247 36.50 -4.78 -14.73
CA GLY A 247 35.58 -5.44 -15.66
C GLY A 247 34.65 -6.39 -14.91
N PHE A 248 33.41 -6.52 -15.37
CA PHE A 248 32.45 -7.45 -14.80
C PHE A 248 31.63 -8.15 -15.90
N ALA A 249 31.27 -9.39 -15.61
CA ALA A 249 30.43 -10.21 -16.48
C ALA A 249 28.96 -9.76 -16.36
N VAL A 250 28.32 -9.50 -17.51
CA VAL A 250 26.90 -9.18 -17.57
C VAL A 250 26.12 -10.46 -17.87
N PHE A 251 25.20 -10.81 -16.96
CA PHE A 251 24.27 -11.92 -17.14
C PHE A 251 22.89 -11.36 -17.51
N LEU A 252 22.35 -11.83 -18.63
CA LEU A 252 21.01 -11.44 -19.08
C LEU A 252 20.02 -12.58 -18.81
N PRO A 253 18.78 -12.27 -18.38
CA PRO A 253 17.73 -13.27 -18.26
C PRO A 253 17.35 -13.78 -19.65
N ASP A 254 17.20 -15.10 -19.79
CA ASP A 254 16.66 -15.67 -21.02
C ASP A 254 15.14 -15.49 -21.08
N LEU A 255 14.71 -14.47 -21.81
CA LEU A 255 13.29 -14.13 -21.95
C LEU A 255 12.52 -15.12 -22.83
N PHE A 256 13.19 -15.94 -23.64
CA PHE A 256 12.49 -16.94 -24.46
C PHE A 256 11.91 -18.07 -23.62
N VAL A 257 12.44 -18.28 -22.42
CA VAL A 257 11.89 -19.24 -21.44
C VAL A 257 10.45 -18.88 -21.08
N LEU A 258 10.06 -17.60 -21.12
CA LEU A 258 8.67 -17.16 -20.89
C LEU A 258 7.68 -17.69 -21.94
N LEU A 259 8.14 -18.14 -23.11
CA LEU A 259 7.28 -18.74 -24.13
C LEU A 259 7.16 -20.26 -23.95
N THR A 260 7.92 -20.85 -23.02
CA THR A 260 8.00 -22.31 -22.85
C THR A 260 7.10 -22.80 -21.72
N HIS A 261 6.68 -24.06 -21.80
CA HIS A 261 5.93 -24.72 -20.73
C HIS A 261 6.71 -24.76 -19.40
N HIS A 262 8.04 -24.80 -19.46
CA HIS A 262 8.91 -24.83 -18.28
C HIS A 262 8.68 -23.64 -17.34
N TYR A 263 8.38 -22.47 -17.88
CA TYR A 263 8.04 -21.28 -17.08
C TYR A 263 6.60 -21.31 -16.58
N TRP A 264 5.66 -21.65 -17.46
CA TRP A 264 4.23 -21.54 -17.16
C TRP A 264 3.73 -22.62 -16.21
N ALA A 265 4.25 -23.85 -16.26
CA ALA A 265 3.75 -24.92 -15.38
C ALA A 265 3.99 -24.60 -13.89
N PRO A 266 5.22 -24.24 -13.46
CA PRO A 266 5.48 -23.80 -12.09
C PRO A 266 4.70 -22.53 -11.73
N SER A 267 4.63 -21.55 -12.64
CA SER A 267 3.95 -20.28 -12.42
C SER A 267 2.44 -20.45 -12.22
N LEU A 268 1.79 -21.31 -13.00
CA LEU A 268 0.36 -21.61 -12.88
C LEU A 268 0.06 -22.45 -11.64
N LEU A 269 0.90 -23.45 -11.32
CA LEU A 269 0.78 -24.19 -10.06
C LEU A 269 0.86 -23.23 -8.87
N TRP A 270 1.87 -22.36 -8.87
CA TRP A 270 2.05 -21.39 -7.81
C TRP A 270 0.90 -20.37 -7.72
N ALA A 271 0.45 -19.84 -8.86
CA ALA A 271 -0.66 -18.90 -8.90
C ALA A 271 -1.97 -19.55 -8.46
N THR A 272 -2.23 -20.81 -8.84
CA THR A 272 -3.44 -21.51 -8.43
C THR A 272 -3.47 -21.74 -6.92
N MET A 273 -2.37 -22.18 -6.32
CA MET A 273 -2.32 -22.48 -4.89
C MET A 273 -2.21 -21.24 -3.99
N ASN A 274 -1.51 -20.19 -4.42
CA ASN A 274 -1.24 -19.00 -3.58
C ASN A 274 -2.12 -17.79 -3.91
N PHE A 275 -2.73 -17.74 -5.10
CA PHE A 275 -3.56 -16.61 -5.53
C PHE A 275 -4.99 -17.05 -5.80
N TRP A 276 -5.24 -17.83 -6.85
CA TRP A 276 -6.60 -18.10 -7.33
C TRP A 276 -7.45 -18.88 -6.34
N ALA A 277 -6.96 -19.99 -5.79
CA ALA A 277 -7.73 -20.77 -4.83
C ALA A 277 -7.97 -20.01 -3.52
N PRO A 278 -6.96 -19.35 -2.91
CA PRO A 278 -7.17 -18.48 -1.75
C PRO A 278 -8.14 -17.32 -2.01
N LEU A 279 -8.09 -16.72 -3.19
CA LEU A 279 -8.97 -15.61 -3.59
C LEU A 279 -10.42 -16.09 -3.73
N ALA A 280 -10.64 -17.22 -4.41
CA ALA A 280 -11.96 -17.84 -4.51
C ALA A 280 -12.54 -18.17 -3.13
N MET A 281 -11.73 -18.76 -2.23
CA MET A 281 -12.17 -19.08 -0.88
C MET A 281 -12.49 -17.84 -0.05
N GLY A 282 -11.67 -16.78 -0.12
CA GLY A 282 -11.93 -15.52 0.58
C GLY A 282 -13.13 -14.74 0.01
N TRP A 283 -13.49 -14.96 -1.26
CA TRP A 283 -14.70 -14.41 -1.86
C TRP A 283 -15.96 -15.20 -1.45
N LEU A 284 -15.88 -16.53 -1.43
CA LEU A 284 -16.99 -17.41 -1.06
C LEU A 284 -17.31 -17.39 0.44
N PHE A 285 -16.27 -17.47 1.28
CA PHE A 285 -16.40 -17.56 2.72
C PHE A 285 -15.98 -16.24 3.36
N ASN A 286 -16.96 -15.50 3.90
CA ASN A 286 -16.72 -14.23 4.57
C ASN A 286 -16.97 -14.37 6.08
N LEU A 287 -15.90 -14.56 6.87
CA LEU A 287 -15.97 -14.57 8.33
C LEU A 287 -16.04 -13.17 8.94
N SER A 288 -15.68 -12.15 8.16
CA SER A 288 -15.64 -10.75 8.60
C SER A 288 -16.97 -10.00 8.49
N LEU A 289 -18.08 -10.70 8.31
CA LEU A 289 -19.42 -10.12 8.17
C LEU A 289 -19.78 -9.31 9.44
N LYS A 290 -20.08 -8.03 9.26
CA LYS A 290 -20.63 -7.18 10.33
C LYS A 290 -22.15 -7.16 10.20
N LEU A 291 -22.83 -7.59 11.27
CA LEU A 291 -24.26 -7.40 11.41
C LEU A 291 -24.54 -5.92 11.70
N LYS A 292 -25.15 -5.21 10.76
CA LYS A 292 -25.61 -3.84 11.00
C LYS A 292 -27.09 -3.90 11.35
N LYS A 293 -27.40 -3.74 12.63
CA LYS A 293 -28.79 -3.62 13.10
C LYS A 293 -29.23 -2.16 12.97
N LYS A 294 -30.19 -1.87 12.10
CA LYS A 294 -30.82 -0.55 11.99
C LYS A 294 -32.33 -0.73 11.93
N ASP A 295 -33.05 -0.07 12.83
CA ASP A 295 -34.52 -0.02 12.86
C ASP A 295 -35.21 -1.40 12.73
N GLY A 296 -34.73 -2.39 13.49
CA GLY A 296 -35.33 -3.74 13.52
C GLY A 296 -34.95 -4.65 12.35
N TYR A 297 -34.30 -4.12 11.31
CA TYR A 297 -33.74 -4.91 10.20
C TYR A 297 -32.25 -5.20 10.45
N GLU A 298 -31.89 -6.46 10.20
CA GLU A 298 -30.52 -6.96 10.28
C GLU A 298 -29.93 -7.01 8.87
N ASP A 299 -29.02 -6.09 8.56
CA ASP A 299 -28.34 -6.01 7.26
C ASP A 299 -26.91 -6.54 7.39
N TYR A 300 -26.59 -7.60 6.64
CA TYR A 300 -25.25 -8.20 6.61
C TYR A 300 -24.40 -7.47 5.58
N ARG A 301 -23.48 -6.62 6.05
CA ARG A 301 -22.55 -5.93 5.15
C ARG A 301 -21.16 -6.53 5.27
N PRO A 302 -20.57 -7.00 4.16
CA PRO A 302 -19.19 -7.47 4.16
C PRO A 302 -18.26 -6.28 4.41
N LYS A 303 -17.34 -6.43 5.37
CA LYS A 303 -16.32 -5.41 5.65
C LYS A 303 -15.28 -5.35 4.53
N TYR A 304 -14.88 -6.51 4.02
CA TYR A 304 -13.99 -6.66 2.87
C TYR A 304 -14.72 -7.36 1.74
N ARG A 305 -14.37 -7.01 0.49
CA ARG A 305 -14.85 -7.73 -0.70
C ARG A 305 -14.34 -9.18 -0.75
N ILE A 306 -13.13 -9.39 -0.23
CA ILE A 306 -12.46 -10.68 -0.11
C ILE A 306 -11.97 -10.73 1.33
N ASP A 307 -12.35 -11.77 2.08
CA ASP A 307 -11.95 -11.89 3.47
C ASP A 307 -10.46 -12.27 3.59
N PRO A 308 -9.61 -11.42 4.19
CA PRO A 308 -8.18 -11.69 4.31
C PRO A 308 -7.86 -12.88 5.23
N LEU A 309 -8.74 -13.17 6.21
CA LEU A 309 -8.53 -14.32 7.09
C LEU A 309 -8.77 -15.63 6.33
N MET A 310 -9.87 -15.73 5.59
CA MET A 310 -10.13 -16.91 4.77
C MET A 310 -9.14 -17.08 3.63
N PHE A 311 -8.66 -15.99 3.04
CA PHE A 311 -7.57 -16.03 2.08
C PHE A 311 -6.32 -16.72 2.66
N SER A 312 -5.87 -16.30 3.85
CA SER A 312 -4.66 -16.87 4.46
C SER A 312 -4.84 -18.31 4.96
N ILE A 313 -6.01 -18.66 5.49
CA ILE A 313 -6.34 -20.05 5.85
C ILE A 313 -6.35 -20.94 4.60
N ALA A 314 -6.98 -20.49 3.52
CA ALA A 314 -7.00 -21.24 2.26
C ALA A 314 -5.59 -21.40 1.67
N LYS A 315 -4.74 -20.37 1.71
CA LYS A 315 -3.33 -20.46 1.30
C LYS A 315 -2.58 -21.50 2.12
N ALA A 316 -2.77 -21.53 3.45
CA ALA A 316 -2.18 -22.54 4.32
C ALA A 316 -2.64 -23.94 3.92
N LEU A 317 -3.95 -24.15 3.78
CA LEU A 317 -4.50 -25.46 3.40
C LEU A 317 -3.99 -25.92 2.03
N MET A 318 -3.95 -25.03 1.03
CA MET A 318 -3.42 -25.34 -0.30
C MET A 318 -1.93 -25.68 -0.24
N SER A 319 -1.12 -24.92 0.48
CA SER A 319 0.31 -25.19 0.66
C SER A 319 0.54 -26.54 1.36
N TRP A 320 -0.26 -26.87 2.38
CA TRP A 320 -0.19 -28.16 3.07
C TRP A 320 -0.58 -29.31 2.14
N MET A 321 -1.66 -29.13 1.38
CA MET A 321 -2.18 -30.15 0.46
C MET A 321 -1.19 -30.46 -0.68
N VAL A 322 -0.57 -29.42 -1.26
CA VAL A 322 0.35 -29.59 -2.39
C VAL A 322 1.71 -30.13 -1.93
N TYR A 323 2.32 -29.50 -0.93
CA TYR A 323 3.70 -29.82 -0.53
C TYR A 323 3.78 -30.97 0.48
N SER A 324 2.91 -30.99 1.49
CA SER A 324 2.98 -32.03 2.54
C SER A 324 2.22 -33.30 2.16
N GLN A 325 1.06 -33.19 1.51
CA GLN A 325 0.27 -34.35 1.11
C GLN A 325 0.60 -34.84 -0.32
N GLY A 326 1.42 -34.09 -1.07
CA GLY A 326 1.80 -34.45 -2.44
C GLY A 326 0.64 -34.41 -3.43
N ASN A 327 -0.43 -33.66 -3.14
CA ASN A 327 -1.54 -33.55 -4.08
C ASN A 327 -1.15 -32.66 -5.26
N ARG A 328 -1.23 -33.21 -6.47
CA ARG A 328 -0.89 -32.51 -7.72
C ARG A 328 -2.07 -31.79 -8.35
N LEU A 329 -2.99 -31.30 -7.52
CA LEU A 329 -4.26 -30.71 -7.94
C LEU A 329 -4.99 -31.63 -8.93
N TYR A 330 -5.40 -32.81 -8.46
CA TYR A 330 -6.09 -33.82 -9.26
C TYR A 330 -5.26 -34.39 -10.44
N GLY A 331 -3.93 -34.40 -10.30
CA GLY A 331 -3.02 -34.95 -11.31
C GLY A 331 -2.71 -34.00 -12.47
N THR A 332 -3.06 -32.71 -12.34
CA THR A 332 -2.86 -31.71 -13.40
C THR A 332 -1.38 -31.34 -13.60
N PHE A 333 -0.55 -31.49 -12.55
CA PHE A 333 0.86 -31.08 -12.56
C PHE A 333 1.81 -32.27 -12.31
N ALA A 334 3.02 -32.19 -12.88
CA ALA A 334 4.07 -33.20 -12.65
C ALA A 334 4.75 -33.00 -11.28
N ASP A 335 5.36 -34.07 -10.74
CA ASP A 335 6.14 -34.00 -9.48
C ASP A 335 7.25 -32.98 -9.56
N GLU A 336 7.93 -32.99 -10.72
CA GLU A 336 9.05 -32.11 -10.97
C GLU A 336 8.62 -30.65 -10.85
N THR A 337 7.46 -30.29 -11.41
CA THR A 337 6.90 -28.94 -11.29
C THR A 337 6.65 -28.56 -9.84
N VAL A 338 6.07 -29.45 -9.03
CA VAL A 338 5.83 -29.20 -7.60
C VAL A 338 7.15 -28.99 -6.87
N LYS A 339 8.15 -29.83 -7.12
CA LYS A 339 9.47 -29.75 -6.51
C LYS A 339 10.23 -28.48 -6.92
N THR A 340 10.10 -28.04 -8.17
CA THR A 340 10.67 -26.77 -8.64
C THR A 340 10.06 -25.60 -7.87
N VAL A 341 8.73 -25.57 -7.72
CA VAL A 341 8.06 -24.51 -6.97
C VAL A 341 8.43 -24.55 -5.50
N GLU A 342 8.47 -25.73 -4.88
CA GLU A 342 8.88 -25.90 -3.48
C GLU A 342 10.32 -25.40 -3.27
N THR A 343 11.26 -25.79 -4.13
CA THR A 343 12.67 -25.39 -3.99
C THR A 343 12.86 -23.89 -4.21
N ALA A 344 12.02 -23.28 -5.04
CA ALA A 344 12.08 -21.85 -5.32
C ALA A 344 11.51 -20.98 -4.20
N MET A 345 10.62 -21.49 -3.36
CA MET A 345 10.07 -20.72 -2.24
C MET A 345 11.18 -20.40 -1.21
N PRO A 346 11.16 -19.20 -0.60
CA PRO A 346 12.08 -18.89 0.50
C PRO A 346 11.87 -19.89 1.63
N TYR A 347 12.90 -20.67 1.99
CA TYR A 347 12.79 -21.75 2.99
C TYR A 347 11.81 -22.88 2.63
N GLY A 348 11.52 -23.05 1.34
CA GLY A 348 10.67 -24.10 0.81
C GLY A 348 9.25 -24.12 1.37
N TYR A 349 8.75 -25.32 1.66
CA TYR A 349 7.44 -25.52 2.28
C TYR A 349 7.22 -24.68 3.55
N SER A 350 8.25 -24.61 4.40
CA SER A 350 8.15 -23.92 5.68
C SER A 350 7.92 -22.42 5.53
N GLY A 351 8.52 -21.77 4.53
CA GLY A 351 8.31 -20.35 4.28
C GLY A 351 6.91 -20.05 3.77
N SER A 352 6.36 -20.88 2.88
CA SER A 352 4.97 -20.74 2.41
C SER A 352 3.96 -20.83 3.57
N MET A 353 4.23 -21.71 4.54
CA MET A 353 3.44 -21.81 5.77
C MET A 353 3.57 -20.58 6.66
N VAL A 354 4.79 -20.11 6.90
CA VAL A 354 5.05 -18.90 7.69
C VAL A 354 4.35 -17.69 7.06
N ALA A 355 4.43 -17.54 5.75
CA ALA A 355 3.70 -16.53 4.99
C ALA A 355 2.19 -16.59 5.23
N ALA A 356 1.59 -17.78 5.22
CA ALA A 356 0.18 -17.95 5.52
C ALA A 356 -0.15 -17.61 6.99
N TYR A 357 0.69 -18.02 7.96
CA TYR A 357 0.52 -17.66 9.37
C TYR A 357 0.63 -16.16 9.63
N ILE A 358 1.55 -15.47 8.98
CA ILE A 358 1.65 -14.00 9.04
C ILE A 358 0.36 -13.37 8.50
N GLY A 359 -0.20 -13.92 7.41
CA GLY A 359 -1.49 -13.50 6.88
C GLY A 359 -2.67 -13.68 7.86
N ILE A 360 -2.70 -14.81 8.58
CA ILE A 360 -3.72 -15.06 9.61
C ILE A 360 -3.54 -14.06 10.76
N ALA A 361 -2.31 -13.88 11.26
CA ALA A 361 -2.04 -12.98 12.38
C ALA A 361 -2.39 -11.51 12.04
N THR A 362 -2.03 -11.05 10.85
CA THR A 362 -2.30 -9.67 10.39
C THR A 362 -3.79 -9.41 10.18
N SER A 363 -4.52 -10.36 9.58
CA SER A 363 -5.97 -10.24 9.41
C SER A 363 -6.73 -10.26 10.74
N ILE A 364 -6.31 -11.08 11.71
CA ILE A 364 -6.87 -11.05 13.08
C ILE A 364 -6.59 -9.71 13.74
N TRP A 365 -5.35 -9.22 13.67
CA TRP A 365 -4.96 -7.94 14.26
C TRP A 365 -5.79 -6.79 13.72
N ASP A 366 -5.96 -6.69 12.40
CA ASP A 366 -6.78 -5.67 11.76
C ASP A 366 -8.28 -5.84 12.09
N GLY A 367 -8.74 -7.08 12.23
CA GLY A 367 -10.08 -7.39 12.74
C GLY A 367 -10.31 -6.83 14.15
N ILE A 368 -9.34 -6.98 15.04
CA ILE A 368 -9.37 -6.48 16.43
C ILE A 368 -9.34 -4.96 16.47
N GLN A 369 -8.44 -4.33 15.70
CA GLN A 369 -8.30 -2.87 15.69
C GLN A 369 -9.57 -2.16 15.23
N ASN A 370 -10.24 -2.71 14.22
CA ASN A 370 -11.46 -2.14 13.63
C ASN A 370 -12.76 -2.54 14.35
N LYS A 371 -12.67 -3.14 15.54
CA LYS A 371 -13.82 -3.47 16.40
C LYS A 371 -14.14 -2.35 17.39
N LYS A 372 -13.18 -1.47 17.67
CA LYS A 372 -13.40 -0.19 18.36
C LYS A 372 -14.06 0.79 17.41
#